data_AF-A0A397FU77-F1
#
_entry.id   AF-A0A397FU77-F1
#
_cell.length_a   1.000
_cell.length_b   1.000
_cell.length_c   1.000
_cell.angle_alpha   90.00
_cell.angle_beta   90.00
_cell.angle_gamma   90.00
#
_symmetry.space_group_name_H-M   'P 1'
#
loop_
_entity.id
_entity.type
_entity.pdbx_description
1 polymer ?
#
loop_
_entity_poly.entity_id
_entity_poly.type
_entity_poly.pdbx_seq_one_letter_code
_entity_poly.pdbx_strand_id
1 'polypeptide(L)'
;MLGIQQISKEVNKKSKIGNEDTTKKVLNAFLEVAKQKLIQGENINFKNYFSIKRSLAKPKGSKNCGKHEKAINVFKQANKGKGIAVFAKSDKFKNLVRDTRNCKDCQKKKQDLLKSTKPTNRISFKPSKDFWTASKPTAKRKK
;
A
#
# COMPACT_ATOMS: atom_id res chain seq x y z
N MET A 1 -5.17 4.24 -26.40
CA MET A 1 -5.76 3.78 -25.12
C MET A 1 -7.24 3.53 -25.35
N LEU A 2 -7.78 2.40 -24.93
CA LEU A 2 -9.22 2.19 -24.95
C LEU A 2 -9.87 3.05 -23.85
N GLY A 3 -10.77 3.95 -24.21
CA GLY A 3 -11.54 4.77 -23.28
C GLY A 3 -12.70 4.00 -22.65
N ILE A 4 -13.30 4.56 -21.59
CA ILE A 4 -14.41 3.94 -20.87
C ILE A 4 -15.61 3.59 -21.77
N GLN A 5 -15.82 4.35 -22.84
CA GLN A 5 -16.87 4.09 -23.83
C GLN A 5 -16.64 2.77 -24.59
N GLN A 6 -15.39 2.50 -25.00
CA GLN A 6 -15.04 1.27 -25.72
C GLN A 6 -15.08 0.06 -24.78
N ILE A 7 -14.60 0.23 -23.54
CA ILE A 7 -14.71 -0.79 -22.48
C ILE A 7 -16.18 -1.13 -22.21
N SER A 8 -17.05 -0.12 -22.11
CA SER A 8 -18.49 -0.33 -21.87
C SER A 8 -19.15 -1.16 -22.97
N LYS A 9 -18.82 -0.90 -24.24
CA LYS A 9 -19.32 -1.69 -25.37
C LYS A 9 -18.84 -3.14 -25.34
N GLU A 10 -17.57 -3.36 -25.05
CA GLU A 10 -17.02 -4.72 -24.94
C GLU A 10 -17.62 -5.48 -23.76
N VAL A 11 -17.79 -4.82 -22.61
CA VAL A 11 -18.42 -5.42 -21.43
C VAL A 11 -19.85 -5.78 -21.76
N ASN A 12 -20.66 -4.88 -22.33
CA ASN A 12 -22.06 -5.15 -22.69
C ASN A 12 -22.21 -6.38 -23.60
N LYS A 13 -21.30 -6.51 -24.59
CA LYS A 13 -21.26 -7.67 -25.49
C LYS A 13 -20.89 -8.96 -24.74
N LYS A 14 -19.86 -8.93 -23.89
CA LYS A 14 -19.39 -10.10 -23.15
C LYS A 14 -20.36 -10.54 -22.04
N SER A 15 -21.01 -9.59 -21.37
CA SER A 15 -21.94 -9.83 -20.27
C SER A 15 -23.36 -10.16 -20.73
N LYS A 16 -23.65 -10.02 -22.04
CA LYS A 16 -24.97 -10.27 -22.64
C LYS A 16 -26.09 -9.43 -21.99
N ILE A 17 -25.76 -8.25 -21.47
CA ILE A 17 -26.74 -7.34 -20.83
C ILE A 17 -27.72 -6.76 -21.88
N GLY A 18 -27.29 -6.58 -23.12
CA GLY A 18 -28.14 -6.11 -24.22
C GLY A 18 -28.53 -4.62 -24.11
N ASN A 19 -28.04 -3.91 -23.10
CA ASN A 19 -28.33 -2.50 -22.86
C ASN A 19 -27.03 -1.76 -22.48
N GLU A 20 -26.57 -0.90 -23.39
CA GLU A 20 -25.33 -0.13 -23.20
C GLU A 20 -25.43 0.86 -22.05
N ASP A 21 -26.58 1.49 -21.82
CA ASP A 21 -26.75 2.49 -20.77
C ASP A 21 -26.79 1.85 -19.38
N THR A 22 -27.43 0.70 -19.25
CA THR A 22 -27.35 -0.12 -18.03
C THR A 22 -25.90 -0.52 -17.76
N THR A 23 -25.16 -0.93 -18.79
CA THR A 23 -23.75 -1.30 -18.65
C THR A 23 -22.89 -0.11 -18.19
N LYS A 24 -23.09 1.09 -18.75
CA LYS A 24 -22.41 2.31 -18.31
C LYS A 24 -22.71 2.64 -16.84
N LYS A 25 -23.97 2.53 -16.41
CA LYS A 25 -24.37 2.76 -15.01
C LYS A 25 -23.66 1.81 -14.06
N VAL A 26 -23.61 0.52 -14.39
CA VAL A 26 -22.92 -0.49 -13.57
C VAL A 26 -21.43 -0.20 -13.48
N LEU A 27 -20.76 0.12 -14.60
CA LEU A 27 -19.33 0.44 -14.59
C LEU A 27 -19.03 1.71 -13.80
N ASN A 28 -19.86 2.75 -13.92
CA ASN A 28 -19.70 3.97 -13.12
C ASN A 28 -19.88 3.69 -11.63
N ALA A 29 -20.91 2.91 -11.24
CA ALA A 29 -21.11 2.51 -9.85
C ALA A 29 -19.92 1.72 -9.31
N PHE A 30 -19.38 0.79 -10.11
CA PHE A 30 -18.18 0.05 -9.76
C PHE A 30 -16.96 0.97 -9.54
N LEU A 31 -16.74 1.95 -10.41
CA LEU A 31 -15.64 2.91 -10.28
C LEU A 31 -15.80 3.80 -9.04
N GLU A 32 -17.01 4.27 -8.74
CA GLU A 32 -17.32 5.04 -7.54
C GLU A 32 -17.06 4.22 -6.26
N VAL A 33 -17.53 2.97 -6.21
CA VAL A 33 -17.28 2.07 -5.07
C VAL A 33 -15.78 1.83 -4.91
N ALA A 34 -15.06 1.53 -6.00
CA ALA A 34 -13.61 1.33 -5.96
C ALA A 34 -12.88 2.58 -5.45
N LYS A 35 -13.26 3.77 -5.93
CA LYS A 35 -12.71 5.06 -5.48
C LYS A 35 -12.95 5.27 -3.98
N GLN A 36 -14.18 5.05 -3.49
CA GLN A 36 -14.52 5.20 -2.08
C GLN A 36 -13.72 4.24 -1.19
N LYS A 37 -13.63 2.95 -1.56
CA LYS A 37 -12.83 1.96 -0.82
C LYS A 37 -11.35 2.31 -0.79
N LEU A 38 -10.80 2.78 -1.92
CA LEU A 38 -9.43 3.28 -1.95
C LEU A 38 -9.24 4.48 -1.01
N ILE A 39 -10.16 5.45 -0.99
CA ILE A 39 -10.10 6.60 -0.06
C ILE A 39 -10.09 6.16 1.40
N GLN A 40 -10.86 5.12 1.74
CA GLN A 40 -10.87 4.51 3.08
C GLN A 40 -9.58 3.75 3.42
N GLY A 41 -8.65 3.60 2.46
CA GLY A 41 -7.38 2.91 2.65
C GLY A 41 -7.47 1.39 2.45
N GLU A 42 -8.59 0.88 1.91
CA GLU A 42 -8.74 -0.54 1.62
C GLU A 42 -7.84 -0.98 0.45
N ASN A 43 -7.44 -2.24 0.48
CA ASN A 43 -6.73 -2.90 -0.61
C ASN A 43 -7.73 -3.67 -1.47
N ILE A 44 -7.92 -3.25 -2.71
CA ILE A 44 -8.81 -3.92 -3.65
C ILE A 44 -8.00 -4.98 -4.39
N ASN A 45 -8.35 -6.25 -4.22
CA ASN A 45 -7.65 -7.37 -4.83
C ASN A 45 -8.53 -8.08 -5.86
N PHE A 46 -8.14 -8.00 -7.14
CA PHE A 46 -8.72 -8.79 -8.22
C PHE A 46 -7.86 -10.03 -8.42
N LYS A 47 -8.33 -11.16 -7.89
CA LYS A 47 -7.62 -12.45 -7.93
C LYS A 47 -7.20 -12.77 -9.38
N ASN A 48 -5.95 -13.17 -9.56
CA ASN A 48 -5.31 -13.47 -10.87
C ASN A 48 -5.14 -12.28 -11.82
N TYR A 49 -5.60 -11.08 -11.45
CA TYR A 49 -5.41 -9.86 -12.23
C TYR A 49 -4.39 -8.97 -11.54
N PHE A 50 -4.83 -8.14 -10.59
CA PHE A 50 -3.99 -7.16 -9.93
C PHE A 50 -4.60 -6.74 -8.59
N SER A 51 -3.78 -6.08 -7.77
CA SER A 51 -4.25 -5.38 -6.57
C SER A 51 -3.99 -3.87 -6.71
N ILE A 52 -4.94 -3.08 -6.21
CA ILE A 52 -4.85 -1.62 -6.14
C ILE A 52 -4.98 -1.20 -4.67
N LYS A 53 -4.04 -0.38 -4.22
CA LYS A 53 -4.10 0.24 -2.88
C LYS A 53 -3.53 1.64 -2.90
N ARG A 54 -3.95 2.50 -1.96
CA ARG A 54 -3.28 3.79 -1.76
C ARG A 54 -1.98 3.59 -0.98
N SER A 55 -0.94 4.32 -1.37
CA SER A 55 0.31 4.36 -0.60
C SER A 55 0.05 5.05 0.74
N LEU A 56 0.55 4.50 1.84
CA LEU A 56 0.50 5.16 3.14
C LEU A 56 1.51 6.30 3.20
N ALA A 57 1.14 7.39 3.88
CA ALA A 57 2.09 8.47 4.15
C ALA A 57 3.19 7.97 5.10
N LYS A 58 4.26 8.75 5.27
CA LYS A 58 5.20 8.49 6.36
C LYS A 58 4.50 8.87 7.68
N PRO A 59 4.39 7.96 8.66
CA PRO A 59 3.81 8.29 9.97
C PRO A 59 4.55 9.48 10.58
N LYS A 60 3.80 10.50 11.03
CA LYS A 60 4.34 11.66 11.74
C LYS A 60 4.46 11.33 13.22
N GLY A 61 5.66 11.47 13.79
CA GLY A 61 5.91 11.26 15.22
C GLY A 61 6.93 10.16 15.53
N SER A 62 7.29 10.06 16.81
CA SER A 62 8.24 9.08 17.32
C SER A 62 7.61 7.70 17.45
N LYS A 63 8.25 6.69 16.85
CA LYS A 63 7.87 5.27 16.98
C LYS A 63 8.23 4.68 18.34
N ASN A 64 8.94 5.43 19.18
CA ASN A 64 9.50 4.95 20.43
C ASN A 64 8.64 5.43 21.61
N CYS A 65 8.53 4.61 22.66
CA CYS A 65 7.92 5.06 23.90
C CYS A 65 8.77 6.17 24.55
N GLY A 66 8.19 6.94 25.47
CA GLY A 66 8.85 8.10 26.07
C GLY A 66 10.21 7.77 26.71
N LYS A 67 10.35 6.59 27.32
CA LYS A 67 11.62 6.12 27.91
C LYS A 67 12.72 5.96 26.85
N HIS A 68 12.44 5.20 25.78
CA HIS A 68 13.42 4.95 24.72
C HIS A 68 13.70 6.20 23.88
N GLU A 69 12.70 7.06 23.68
CA GLU A 69 12.88 8.34 23.01
C GLU A 69 13.84 9.27 23.79
N LYS A 70 13.65 9.40 25.11
CA LYS A 70 14.58 10.12 25.98
C LYS A 70 15.98 9.53 25.94
N ALA A 71 16.11 8.21 26.09
CA ALA A 71 17.41 7.54 26.07
C ALA A 71 18.17 7.73 24.73
N ILE A 72 17.45 7.65 23.60
CA ILE A 72 18.03 7.91 22.27
C ILE A 72 18.44 9.38 22.15
N ASN A 73 17.63 10.32 22.64
CA ASN A 73 17.95 11.75 22.56
C ASN A 73 19.16 12.10 23.43
N VAL A 74 19.23 11.59 24.66
CA VAL A 74 20.40 11.74 25.54
C VAL A 74 21.65 11.18 24.88
N PHE A 75 21.56 9.99 24.29
CA PHE A 75 22.69 9.38 23.59
C PHE A 75 23.14 10.20 22.37
N LYS A 76 22.19 10.76 21.61
CA LYS A 76 22.49 11.66 20.48
C LYS A 76 23.12 12.98 20.93
N GLN A 77 22.65 13.57 22.03
CA GLN A 77 23.22 14.79 22.59
C GLN A 77 24.64 14.57 23.10
N ALA A 78 24.89 13.45 23.80
CA ALA A 78 26.23 13.08 24.25
C ALA A 78 27.21 12.80 23.10
N ASN A 79 26.70 12.52 21.89
CA ASN A 79 27.49 12.29 20.69
C ASN A 79 27.25 13.39 19.63
N LYS A 80 26.80 14.58 20.04
CA LYS A 80 26.57 15.70 19.13
C LYS A 80 27.88 16.05 18.40
N GLY A 81 27.78 16.29 17.09
CA GLY A 81 28.95 16.55 16.25
C GLY A 81 29.69 15.29 15.76
N LYS A 82 29.43 14.11 16.34
CA LYS A 82 29.91 12.83 15.80
C LYS A 82 28.93 12.34 14.74
N GLY A 83 29.41 12.03 13.54
CA GLY A 83 28.57 11.51 12.47
C GLY A 83 27.82 10.23 12.87
N ILE A 84 26.66 9.97 12.28
CA ILE A 84 25.83 8.77 12.56
C ILE A 84 26.65 7.47 12.47
N ALA A 85 27.57 7.40 11.51
CA ALA A 85 28.43 6.24 11.31
C ALA A 85 29.33 5.91 12.53
N VAL A 86 29.71 6.93 13.32
CA VAL A 86 30.60 6.79 14.46
C VAL A 86 29.88 6.14 15.63
N PHE A 87 28.70 6.64 15.98
CA PHE A 87 27.98 6.14 17.15
C PHE A 87 27.06 4.94 16.85
N ALA A 88 26.71 4.70 15.58
CA ALA A 88 25.96 3.51 15.17
C ALA A 88 26.72 2.20 15.42
N LYS A 89 28.06 2.26 15.47
CA LYS A 89 28.91 1.09 15.79
C LYS A 89 29.04 0.84 17.29
N SER A 90 28.68 1.80 18.14
CA SER A 90 28.81 1.66 19.60
C SER A 90 27.85 0.59 20.15
N ASP A 91 28.33 -0.22 21.07
CA ASP A 91 27.53 -1.29 21.67
C ASP A 91 26.39 -0.73 22.51
N LYS A 92 26.62 0.42 23.15
CA LYS A 92 25.57 1.16 23.86
C LYS A 92 24.40 1.56 22.95
N PHE A 93 24.68 2.04 21.73
CA PHE A 93 23.62 2.35 20.77
C PHE A 93 22.96 1.10 20.21
N LYS A 94 23.72 0.05 19.89
CA LYS A 94 23.18 -1.23 19.40
C LYS A 94 22.23 -1.87 20.40
N ASN A 95 22.61 -1.90 21.69
CA ASN A 95 21.77 -2.40 22.77
C ASN A 95 20.50 -1.55 22.90
N LEU A 96 20.63 -0.23 22.89
CA LEU A 96 19.47 0.68 22.95
C LEU A 96 18.50 0.47 21.78
N VAL A 97 19.00 0.23 20.57
CA VAL A 97 18.16 -0.08 19.39
C VAL A 97 17.50 -1.45 19.54
N ARG A 98 18.22 -2.46 20.02
CA ARG A 98 17.69 -3.81 20.27
C ARG A 98 16.58 -3.77 21.33
N ASP A 99 16.80 -3.07 22.43
CA ASP A 99 15.82 -2.90 23.51
C ASP A 99 14.57 -2.18 23.01
N THR A 100 14.76 -1.12 22.23
CA THR A 100 13.65 -0.39 21.58
C THR A 100 12.85 -1.32 20.65
N ARG A 101 13.52 -2.22 19.91
CA ARG A 101 12.87 -3.17 18.99
C ARG A 101 12.04 -4.23 19.74
N ASN A 102 12.51 -4.65 20.92
CA ASN A 102 11.87 -5.68 21.73
C ASN A 102 10.85 -5.12 22.73
N CYS A 103 10.83 -3.81 22.96
CA CYS A 103 9.90 -3.16 23.87
C CYS A 103 8.45 -3.20 23.35
N LYS A 104 7.55 -3.80 24.14
CA LYS A 104 6.11 -3.91 23.82
C LYS A 104 5.45 -2.54 23.60
N ASP A 105 5.80 -1.53 24.39
CA ASP A 105 5.24 -0.19 24.24
C ASP A 105 5.69 0.50 22.94
N CYS A 106 6.96 0.32 22.57
CA CYS A 106 7.47 0.81 21.28
C CYS A 106 6.77 0.09 20.12
N GLN A 107 6.57 -1.23 20.23
CA GLN A 107 5.86 -2.01 19.21
C GLN A 107 4.41 -1.54 19.08
N LYS A 108 3.69 -1.36 20.19
CA LYS A 108 2.32 -0.85 20.22
C LYS A 108 2.22 0.55 19.63
N LYS A 109 3.05 1.50 20.11
CA LYS A 109 3.07 2.87 19.60
C LYS A 109 3.37 2.93 18.11
N LYS A 110 4.29 2.09 17.62
CA LYS A 110 4.57 1.95 16.18
C LYS A 110 3.34 1.46 15.40
N GLN A 111 2.60 0.48 15.92
CA GLN A 111 1.38 -0.01 15.28
C GLN A 111 0.28 1.05 15.28
N ASP A 112 0.08 1.75 16.40
CA ASP A 112 -0.92 2.82 16.51
C ASP A 112 -0.60 3.99 15.56
N LEU A 113 0.68 4.34 15.40
CA LEU A 113 1.15 5.29 14.40
C LEU A 113 0.84 4.83 12.97
N LEU A 114 1.07 3.56 12.66
CA LEU A 114 0.77 3.02 11.33
C LEU A 114 -0.73 3.01 11.05
N LYS A 115 -1.57 2.69 12.04
CA LYS A 115 -3.03 2.71 11.93
C LYS A 115 -3.61 4.11 11.77
N SER A 116 -3.03 5.11 12.44
CA SER A 116 -3.47 6.51 12.35
C SER A 116 -2.92 7.25 11.12
N THR A 117 -2.02 6.62 10.35
CA THR A 117 -1.42 7.25 9.18
C THR A 117 -2.40 7.30 8.01
N LYS A 118 -2.71 8.51 7.57
CA LYS A 118 -3.61 8.73 6.43
C LYS A 118 -3.00 8.20 5.11
N PRO A 119 -3.82 7.62 4.21
CA PRO A 119 -3.38 7.29 2.87
C PRO A 119 -3.01 8.55 2.07
N THR A 120 -1.98 8.46 1.24
CA THR A 120 -1.60 9.49 0.27
C THR A 120 -2.49 9.44 -0.98
N ASN A 121 -2.50 10.48 -1.81
CA ASN A 121 -3.20 10.48 -3.11
C ASN A 121 -2.60 9.52 -4.14
N ARG A 122 -1.42 8.95 -3.86
CA ARG A 122 -0.75 8.03 -4.77
C ARG A 122 -1.37 6.64 -4.70
N ILE A 123 -1.79 6.14 -5.86
CA ILE A 123 -2.27 4.77 -6.05
C ILE A 123 -1.08 3.87 -6.43
N SER A 124 -1.00 2.70 -5.80
CA SER A 124 -0.06 1.65 -6.15
C SER A 124 -0.81 0.51 -6.83
N PHE A 125 -0.36 0.17 -8.04
CA PHE A 125 -0.84 -0.97 -8.81
C PHE A 125 0.18 -2.11 -8.70
N LYS A 126 -0.28 -3.30 -8.30
CA LYS A 126 0.56 -4.50 -8.26
C LYS A 126 -0.08 -5.61 -9.10
N PRO A 127 0.49 -5.94 -10.27
CA PRO A 127 0.01 -7.03 -11.10
C PRO A 127 0.25 -8.39 -10.42
N SER A 128 -0.61 -9.36 -10.71
CA SER A 128 -0.38 -10.77 -10.37
C SER A 128 0.75 -11.35 -11.22
N LYS A 129 1.33 -12.47 -10.79
CA LYS A 129 2.48 -13.13 -11.44
C LYS A 129 2.27 -13.32 -12.94
N ASP A 130 1.05 -13.68 -13.34
CA ASP A 130 0.70 -14.00 -14.73
C ASP A 130 -0.12 -12.90 -15.43
N PHE A 131 -0.18 -11.69 -14.86
CA PHE A 131 -0.99 -10.61 -15.42
C PHE A 131 -0.48 -10.14 -16.79
N TRP A 132 0.83 -10.17 -16.99
CA TRP A 132 1.49 -9.74 -18.22
C TRP A 132 1.73 -10.88 -19.21
N THR A 133 1.53 -12.12 -18.80
CA THR A 133 1.63 -13.26 -19.71
C THR A 133 0.47 -13.16 -20.66
N ALA A 134 0.75 -12.71 -21.89
CA ALA A 134 -0.24 -12.73 -22.96
C ALA A 134 -0.82 -14.14 -23.03
N SER A 135 -2.12 -14.27 -22.77
CA SER A 135 -2.84 -15.51 -23.05
C SER A 135 -2.56 -15.80 -24.53
N LYS A 136 -1.67 -16.75 -24.84
CA LYS A 136 -1.47 -17.19 -26.22
C LYS A 136 -2.87 -17.53 -26.72
N PRO A 137 -3.34 -16.94 -27.83
CA PRO A 137 -4.64 -17.30 -28.36
C PRO A 137 -4.65 -18.82 -28.52
N THR A 138 -5.55 -19.49 -27.80
CA THR A 138 -5.78 -20.92 -27.97
C THR A 138 -6.19 -21.08 -29.42
N ALA A 139 -5.22 -21.44 -30.28
CA ALA A 139 -5.49 -21.78 -31.65
C ALA A 139 -6.58 -22.84 -31.61
N LYS A 140 -7.74 -22.54 -32.23
CA LYS A 140 -8.81 -23.52 -32.40
C LYS A 140 -8.16 -24.74 -33.04
N ARG A 141 -8.03 -25.84 -32.29
CA ARG A 141 -7.74 -27.16 -32.87
C ARG A 141 -8.93 -27.45 -33.78
N LYS A 142 -8.74 -27.28 -35.10
CA LYS A 142 -9.62 -27.89 -36.09
C LYS A 142 -9.46 -29.41 -35.92
N LYS A 143 -10.52 -30.05 -35.45
CA LYS A 143 -10.83 -31.44 -35.80
C LYS A 143 -12.18 -31.41 -36.48
#